data_AF-A0A534PF66-F1
#
_entry.id   AF-A0A534PF66-F1
#
_cell.length_a   1.000
_cell.length_b   1.000
_cell.length_c   1.000
_cell.angle_alpha   90.00
_cell.angle_beta   90.00
_cell.angle_gamma   90.00
#
_symmetry.space_group_name_H-M   'P 1'
#
loop_
_entity.id
_entity.type
_entity.pdbx_description
1 polymer ?
#
loop_
_entity_poly.entity_id
_entity_poly.type
_entity_poly.pdbx_seq_one_letter_code
_entity_poly.pdbx_strand_id
1 'polypeptide(L)'
;MVFREDFESSTMPQGAWSPDPVPDDGPFADNGSFFKAQGVVPPKAFRTSVPFGDQNWLTAESYTRNDQRPFGDLLSIVPDPSGAPGHVLKLASPAHTDATVIRPSQPLPSKYRVSLRVGFANFGDGKPGLNGYTTGKETAEPWHAADLANGQNGFYWLTILDAMPRPHNNTWIHHHRKVVIDSDNNTPPWMEMWNGSSFNLNGEQPIMMIALDGTQPVSDLYGNPFLSYSAGAWQPSGDIRAVDSYLPNEWYSASIERADGKLTMRISGRFKYGGVRTYTAVVDMAAACVWHFNQTVEEQRAACAGPDWPAGSAFPDWFMFGDPHNNYYQGYVYYDDVQLETWTD
;
A
#
# COMPACT_ATOMS: atom_id res chain seq x y z
N MET A 1 0.14 19.14 -15.53
CA MET A 1 -0.40 18.11 -16.45
C MET A 1 -1.36 17.25 -15.67
N VAL A 2 -2.37 16.67 -16.31
CA VAL A 2 -3.32 15.75 -15.64
C VAL A 2 -3.37 14.46 -16.44
N PHE A 3 -3.05 13.34 -15.79
CA PHE A 3 -3.33 11.99 -16.29
C PHE A 3 -4.58 11.46 -15.58
N ARG A 4 -5.40 10.69 -16.29
CA ARG A 4 -6.64 10.12 -15.76
C ARG A 4 -6.89 8.73 -16.32
N GLU A 5 -7.44 7.86 -15.47
CA GLU A 5 -7.97 6.55 -15.82
C GLU A 5 -9.31 6.34 -15.09
N ASP A 6 -10.40 6.19 -15.85
CA ASP A 6 -11.77 5.97 -15.37
C ASP A 6 -12.33 4.59 -15.75
N PHE A 7 -11.52 3.74 -16.40
CA PHE A 7 -11.83 2.37 -16.77
C PHE A 7 -13.03 2.18 -17.73
N GLU A 8 -13.61 3.25 -18.28
CA GLU A 8 -14.77 3.16 -19.19
C GLU A 8 -14.39 2.75 -20.61
N SER A 9 -13.25 3.23 -21.09
CA SER A 9 -12.74 2.93 -22.44
C SER A 9 -11.61 1.90 -22.46
N SER A 10 -11.19 1.45 -21.27
CA SER A 10 -10.02 0.62 -21.13
C SER A 10 -10.32 -0.83 -21.50
N THR A 11 -9.65 -1.32 -22.54
CA THR A 11 -9.54 -2.76 -22.76
C THR A 11 -8.51 -3.30 -21.80
N MET A 12 -8.93 -4.25 -20.97
CA MET A 12 -8.07 -4.92 -20.02
C MET A 12 -6.76 -5.40 -20.66
N PRO A 13 -5.58 -4.99 -20.14
CA PRO A 13 -4.31 -5.50 -20.63
C PRO A 13 -4.25 -7.02 -20.47
N GLN A 14 -3.73 -7.72 -21.47
CA GLN A 14 -3.39 -9.14 -21.33
C GLN A 14 -1.95 -9.26 -20.82
N GLY A 15 -1.78 -9.83 -19.64
CA GLY A 15 -0.48 -10.16 -19.07
C GLY A 15 -0.10 -11.61 -19.34
N ALA A 16 1.07 -11.83 -19.93
CA ALA A 16 1.68 -13.15 -20.00
C ALA A 16 2.57 -13.35 -18.77
N TRP A 17 2.43 -14.51 -18.12
CA TRP A 17 3.28 -14.88 -16.99
C TRP A 17 4.69 -15.20 -17.47
N SER A 18 5.67 -14.59 -16.81
CA SER A 18 7.08 -14.94 -16.92
C SER A 18 7.58 -15.44 -15.57
N PRO A 19 8.53 -16.38 -15.51
CA PRO A 19 9.18 -16.74 -14.25
C PRO A 19 9.68 -15.49 -13.52
N ASP A 20 9.46 -15.43 -12.21
CA ASP A 20 9.94 -14.31 -11.40
C ASP A 20 11.46 -14.22 -11.50
N PRO A 21 12.05 -13.09 -11.96
CA PRO A 21 13.50 -12.92 -11.98
C PRO A 21 14.12 -12.81 -10.58
N VAL A 22 13.30 -12.66 -9.54
CA VAL A 22 13.66 -12.46 -8.13
C VAL A 22 14.80 -11.42 -7.95
N PRO A 23 14.58 -10.17 -8.39
CA PRO A 23 15.62 -9.14 -8.38
C PRO A 23 16.16 -8.87 -6.98
N ASP A 24 17.43 -8.51 -6.93
CA ASP A 24 18.06 -7.97 -5.72
C ASP A 24 17.91 -6.44 -5.73
N ASP A 25 16.77 -5.96 -5.24
CA ASP A 25 16.45 -4.53 -5.07
C ASP A 25 16.49 -4.10 -3.60
N GLY A 26 17.32 -4.78 -2.80
CA GLY A 26 17.59 -4.41 -1.42
C GLY A 26 17.86 -5.63 -0.52
N PRO A 27 18.40 -5.41 0.68
CA PRO A 27 18.69 -6.49 1.63
C PRO A 27 17.42 -7.29 2.01
N PHE A 28 16.25 -6.65 1.96
CA PHE A 28 14.95 -7.25 2.27
C PHE A 28 14.14 -7.67 1.03
N ALA A 29 14.74 -7.61 -0.17
CA ALA A 29 14.13 -8.17 -1.38
C ALA A 29 13.77 -9.64 -1.19
N ASP A 30 12.93 -10.22 -2.06
CA ASP A 30 12.48 -11.60 -1.92
C ASP A 30 13.67 -12.59 -1.77
N ASN A 31 14.75 -12.39 -2.54
CA ASN A 31 16.03 -13.09 -2.41
C ASN A 31 17.17 -12.21 -1.84
N GLY A 32 16.81 -11.22 -1.04
CA GLY A 32 17.73 -10.24 -0.46
C GLY A 32 18.72 -10.87 0.52
N SER A 33 19.80 -10.16 0.83
CA SER A 33 20.87 -10.65 1.71
C SER A 33 20.39 -11.04 3.11
N PHE A 34 19.39 -10.34 3.66
CA PHE A 34 18.79 -10.63 4.97
C PHE A 34 18.18 -12.04 5.02
N PHE A 35 17.40 -12.40 4.00
CA PHE A 35 16.72 -13.69 3.90
C PHE A 35 17.68 -14.80 3.50
N LYS A 36 18.61 -14.54 2.57
CA LYS A 36 19.66 -15.51 2.20
C LYS A 36 20.51 -15.93 3.41
N ALA A 37 20.85 -14.98 4.29
CA ALA A 37 21.61 -15.28 5.51
C ALA A 37 20.86 -16.21 6.48
N GLN A 38 19.53 -16.27 6.39
CA GLN A 38 18.67 -17.13 7.18
C GLN A 38 18.33 -18.46 6.47
N GLY A 39 18.88 -18.70 5.28
CA GLY A 39 18.59 -19.89 4.47
C GLY A 39 17.20 -19.89 3.83
N VAL A 40 16.54 -18.73 3.75
CA VAL A 40 15.27 -18.58 3.05
C VAL A 40 15.51 -18.64 1.54
N VAL A 41 14.72 -19.49 0.87
CA VAL A 41 14.73 -19.63 -0.59
C VAL A 41 13.37 -19.20 -1.12
N PRO A 42 13.30 -18.18 -1.99
CA PRO A 42 12.04 -17.76 -2.58
C PRO A 42 11.37 -18.90 -3.35
N PRO A 43 10.04 -19.03 -3.24
CA PRO A 43 9.32 -20.06 -3.94
C PRO A 43 9.35 -19.80 -5.45
N LYS A 44 9.13 -20.86 -6.24
CA LYS A 44 8.86 -20.70 -7.67
C LYS A 44 7.62 -19.82 -7.83
N ALA A 45 7.76 -18.75 -8.60
CA ALA A 45 6.69 -17.79 -8.84
C ALA A 45 6.80 -17.18 -10.23
N PHE A 46 5.79 -16.38 -10.56
CA PHE A 46 5.61 -15.77 -11.86
C PHE A 46 5.17 -14.33 -11.69
N ARG A 47 5.64 -13.48 -12.60
CA ARG A 47 5.29 -12.07 -12.64
C ARG A 47 4.82 -11.68 -14.03
N THR A 48 4.01 -10.64 -14.06
CA THR A 48 3.69 -9.91 -15.29
C THR A 48 3.63 -8.42 -14.97
N SER A 49 4.14 -7.62 -15.90
CA SER A 49 4.18 -6.17 -15.83
C SER A 49 3.52 -5.66 -17.10
N VAL A 50 2.37 -5.01 -16.97
CA VAL A 50 1.59 -4.60 -18.13
C VAL A 50 1.25 -3.11 -18.08
N PRO A 51 1.81 -2.29 -18.99
CA PRO A 51 1.45 -0.88 -19.08
C PRO A 51 0.01 -0.72 -19.61
N PHE A 52 -0.70 0.29 -19.11
CA PHE A 52 -2.05 0.63 -19.54
C PHE A 52 -2.41 2.10 -19.24
N GLY A 53 -3.63 2.48 -19.64
CA GLY A 53 -4.12 3.85 -19.58
C GLY A 53 -3.57 4.72 -20.69
N ASP A 54 -4.05 5.97 -20.78
CA ASP A 54 -3.61 6.89 -21.83
C ASP A 54 -2.09 7.07 -21.80
N GLN A 55 -1.44 6.95 -22.96
CA GLN A 55 0.02 7.00 -23.07
C GLN A 55 0.77 6.00 -22.16
N ASN A 56 0.13 4.91 -21.73
CA ASN A 56 0.73 3.90 -20.85
C ASN A 56 1.25 4.47 -19.53
N TRP A 57 0.58 5.48 -18.98
CA TRP A 57 1.05 6.18 -17.78
C TRP A 57 0.96 5.34 -16.49
N LEU A 58 0.13 4.29 -16.49
CA LEU A 58 0.04 3.29 -15.42
C LEU A 58 0.70 1.97 -15.83
N THR A 59 1.13 1.21 -14.84
CA THR A 59 1.56 -0.19 -15.00
C THR A 59 0.91 -1.05 -13.93
N ALA A 60 0.34 -2.18 -14.36
CA ALA A 60 -0.09 -3.24 -13.48
C ALA A 60 1.08 -4.19 -13.22
N GLU A 61 1.46 -4.35 -11.96
CA GLU A 61 2.48 -5.29 -11.50
C GLU A 61 1.80 -6.42 -10.75
N SER A 62 1.91 -7.65 -11.23
CA SER A 62 1.25 -8.80 -10.61
C SER A 62 2.21 -9.96 -10.38
N TYR A 63 1.93 -10.71 -9.33
CA TYR A 63 2.68 -11.87 -8.88
C TYR A 63 1.72 -13.03 -8.60
N THR A 64 2.15 -14.25 -8.91
CA THR A 64 1.45 -15.47 -8.51
C THR A 64 2.43 -16.63 -8.34
N ARG A 65 2.11 -17.59 -7.46
CA ARG A 65 2.79 -18.89 -7.39
C ARG A 65 2.19 -19.95 -8.32
N ASN A 66 1.15 -19.60 -9.09
CA ASN A 66 0.44 -20.50 -10.01
C ASN A 66 0.53 -19.99 -11.46
N ASP A 67 1.39 -20.58 -12.30
CA ASP A 67 1.52 -20.20 -13.72
C ASP A 67 0.26 -20.44 -14.57
N GLN A 68 -0.70 -21.23 -14.08
CA GLN A 68 -1.98 -21.45 -14.73
C GLN A 68 -3.05 -20.43 -14.31
N ARG A 69 -2.74 -19.51 -13.39
CA ARG A 69 -3.66 -18.46 -12.96
C ARG A 69 -4.03 -17.57 -14.16
N PRO A 70 -5.29 -17.46 -14.55
CA PRO A 70 -5.69 -16.45 -15.53
C PRO A 70 -5.34 -15.05 -15.00
N PHE A 71 -4.68 -14.21 -15.80
CA PHE A 71 -4.37 -12.84 -15.38
C PHE A 71 -5.63 -12.04 -15.01
N GLY A 72 -6.74 -12.31 -15.72
CA GLY A 72 -8.05 -11.74 -15.45
C GLY A 72 -8.65 -12.07 -14.07
N ASP A 73 -8.12 -13.08 -13.37
CA ASP A 73 -8.56 -13.39 -12.00
C ASP A 73 -7.97 -12.40 -10.98
N LEU A 74 -6.83 -11.76 -11.28
CA LEU A 74 -6.13 -10.82 -10.39
C LEU A 74 -6.48 -9.37 -10.69
N LEU A 75 -6.75 -9.06 -11.96
CA LEU A 75 -7.05 -7.72 -12.45
C LEU A 75 -8.17 -7.83 -13.48
N SER A 76 -9.26 -7.10 -13.29
CA SER A 76 -10.38 -7.07 -14.25
C SER A 76 -11.12 -5.74 -14.24
N ILE A 77 -11.73 -5.36 -15.36
CA ILE A 77 -12.67 -4.25 -15.43
C ILE A 77 -14.08 -4.84 -15.39
N VAL A 78 -14.89 -4.38 -14.44
CA VAL A 78 -16.22 -4.94 -14.13
C VAL A 78 -17.22 -3.82 -13.88
N PRO A 79 -18.54 -4.07 -13.96
CA PRO A 79 -19.55 -3.07 -13.61
C PRO A 79 -19.39 -2.53 -12.19
N ASP A 80 -19.73 -1.26 -11.96
CA ASP A 80 -19.65 -0.64 -10.62
C ASP A 80 -20.47 -1.44 -9.59
N PRO A 81 -19.85 -1.94 -8.50
CA PRO A 81 -20.50 -2.78 -7.50
C PRO A 81 -21.62 -2.07 -6.71
N SER A 82 -21.72 -0.73 -6.77
CA SER A 82 -22.83 0.03 -6.21
C SER A 82 -24.11 -0.05 -7.05
N GLY A 83 -24.02 -0.57 -8.29
CA GLY A 83 -25.11 -0.57 -9.27
C GLY A 83 -25.26 0.73 -10.05
N ALA A 84 -24.36 1.71 -9.86
CA ALA A 84 -24.26 2.88 -10.72
C ALA A 84 -23.86 2.45 -12.16
N PRO A 85 -24.25 3.22 -13.20
CA PRO A 85 -23.74 3.00 -14.54
C PRO A 85 -22.22 3.21 -14.57
N GLY A 86 -21.53 2.37 -15.32
CA GLY A 86 -20.08 2.47 -15.53
C GLY A 86 -19.32 1.21 -15.14
N HIS A 87 -18.01 1.28 -15.28
CA HIS A 87 -17.08 0.21 -14.97
C HIS A 87 -16.01 0.69 -14.01
N VAL A 88 -15.45 -0.25 -13.27
CA VAL A 88 -14.38 0.00 -12.30
C VAL A 88 -13.33 -1.08 -12.42
N LEU A 89 -12.12 -0.76 -11.96
CA LEU A 89 -11.05 -1.73 -11.82
C LEU A 89 -11.29 -2.57 -10.57
N LYS A 90 -11.28 -3.89 -10.70
CA LYS A 90 -11.21 -4.85 -9.60
C LYS A 90 -9.81 -5.42 -9.53
N LEU A 91 -9.16 -5.27 -8.38
CA LEU A 91 -7.95 -6.00 -8.02
C LEU A 91 -8.31 -7.12 -7.04
N ALA A 92 -7.74 -8.30 -7.23
CA ALA A 92 -8.02 -9.46 -6.42
C ALA A 92 -6.76 -10.29 -6.17
N SER A 93 -6.74 -10.89 -4.98
CA SER A 93 -5.74 -11.88 -4.55
C SER A 93 -6.49 -13.16 -4.22
N PRO A 94 -6.75 -14.04 -5.22
CA PRO A 94 -7.52 -15.27 -5.00
C PRO A 94 -6.87 -16.22 -3.98
N ALA A 95 -5.54 -16.17 -3.87
CA ALA A 95 -4.76 -16.78 -2.81
C ALA A 95 -3.84 -15.74 -2.16
N HIS A 96 -3.41 -15.97 -0.91
CA HIS A 96 -2.44 -15.15 -0.17
C HIS A 96 -1.02 -15.08 -0.73
N THR A 97 -0.84 -15.64 -1.92
CA THR A 97 0.41 -15.67 -2.68
C THR A 97 0.19 -15.16 -4.10
N ASP A 98 -1.00 -14.61 -4.36
CA ASP A 98 -1.34 -13.80 -5.52
C ASP A 98 -1.36 -12.34 -5.04
N ALA A 99 -0.83 -11.42 -5.82
CA ALA A 99 -0.79 -10.02 -5.45
C ALA A 99 -0.72 -9.12 -6.69
N THR A 100 -1.37 -7.98 -6.62
CA THR A 100 -1.42 -7.00 -7.72
C THR A 100 -1.43 -5.59 -7.18
N VAL A 101 -0.51 -4.77 -7.69
CA VAL A 101 -0.51 -3.32 -7.47
C VAL A 101 -0.56 -2.59 -8.79
N ILE A 102 -1.14 -1.40 -8.77
CA ILE A 102 -1.02 -0.42 -9.83
C ILE A 102 -0.07 0.68 -9.39
N ARG A 103 0.85 1.05 -10.27
CA ARG A 103 1.84 2.12 -10.06
C ARG A 103 1.94 3.02 -11.30
N PRO A 104 2.54 4.21 -11.21
CA PRO A 104 2.86 4.97 -12.41
C PRO A 104 3.99 4.26 -13.19
N SER A 105 4.07 4.54 -14.49
CA SER A 105 5.13 4.03 -15.37
C SER A 105 6.45 4.80 -15.24
N GLN A 106 6.44 5.95 -14.59
CA GLN A 106 7.59 6.82 -14.33
C GLN A 106 7.55 7.33 -12.89
N PRO A 107 8.70 7.65 -12.27
CA PRO A 107 8.72 8.26 -10.94
C PRO A 107 8.00 9.62 -10.96
N LEU A 108 7.41 9.98 -9.83
CA LEU A 108 6.65 11.21 -9.68
C LEU A 108 7.57 12.44 -9.69
N PRO A 109 7.08 13.59 -10.22
CA PRO A 109 7.82 14.85 -10.15
C PRO A 109 7.91 15.38 -8.71
N SER A 110 8.51 16.55 -8.53
CA SER A 110 8.66 17.17 -7.20
C SER A 110 7.36 17.67 -6.59
N LYS A 111 6.38 18.04 -7.43
CA LYS A 111 5.05 18.48 -7.01
C LYS A 111 3.96 17.71 -7.73
N TYR A 112 3.11 17.06 -6.95
CA TYR A 112 2.06 16.21 -7.49
C TYR A 112 0.89 16.08 -6.52
N ARG A 113 -0.25 15.68 -7.08
CA ARG A 113 -1.37 15.08 -6.35
C ARG A 113 -1.80 13.82 -7.07
N VAL A 114 -1.85 12.71 -6.34
CA VAL A 114 -2.49 11.48 -6.77
C VAL A 114 -3.81 11.37 -6.04
N SER A 115 -4.88 11.09 -6.77
CA SER A 115 -6.20 10.83 -6.19
C SER A 115 -6.89 9.67 -6.88
N LEU A 116 -7.73 8.95 -6.15
CA LEU A 116 -8.52 7.84 -6.67
C LEU A 116 -9.80 7.63 -5.85
N ARG A 117 -10.75 6.91 -6.43
CA ARG A 117 -11.85 6.26 -5.72
C ARG A 117 -11.48 4.82 -5.43
N VAL A 118 -11.83 4.35 -4.23
CA VAL A 118 -11.54 2.99 -3.77
C VAL A 118 -12.62 2.55 -2.79
N GLY A 119 -13.01 1.28 -2.83
CA GLY A 119 -14.10 0.80 -1.99
C GLY A 119 -14.54 -0.62 -2.30
N PHE A 120 -15.67 -1.01 -1.72
CA PHE A 120 -16.24 -2.36 -1.88
C PHE A 120 -15.24 -3.47 -1.53
N ALA A 121 -14.44 -3.22 -0.50
CA ALA A 121 -13.32 -4.08 -0.10
C ALA A 121 -13.82 -5.37 0.57
N ASN A 122 -13.18 -6.46 0.21
CA ASN A 122 -13.35 -7.79 0.78
C ASN A 122 -11.98 -8.43 1.04
N PHE A 123 -11.16 -7.77 1.85
CA PHE A 123 -9.85 -8.23 2.34
C PHE A 123 -9.92 -8.47 3.85
N GLY A 124 -10.85 -9.32 4.29
CA GLY A 124 -11.06 -9.63 5.71
C GLY A 124 -11.91 -8.60 6.47
N ASP A 125 -12.20 -8.94 7.73
CA ASP A 125 -13.10 -8.16 8.60
C ASP A 125 -12.50 -7.87 9.98
N GLY A 126 -11.31 -8.41 10.29
CA GLY A 126 -10.59 -8.19 11.55
C GLY A 126 -11.23 -8.89 12.74
N LYS A 127 -12.14 -9.84 12.50
CA LYS A 127 -12.85 -10.58 13.55
C LYS A 127 -12.22 -11.96 13.76
N PRO A 128 -12.40 -12.55 14.96
CA PRO A 128 -11.99 -13.93 15.20
C PRO A 128 -12.58 -14.87 14.15
N GLY A 129 -11.73 -15.73 13.58
CA GLY A 129 -12.12 -16.66 12.53
C GLY A 129 -11.09 -16.69 11.41
N LEU A 130 -11.56 -16.68 10.17
CA LEU A 130 -10.69 -16.78 9.00
C LEU A 130 -10.21 -15.43 8.47
N ASN A 131 -10.74 -14.31 8.97
CA ASN A 131 -10.38 -12.96 8.53
C ASN A 131 -10.36 -12.82 6.98
N GLY A 132 -11.38 -13.37 6.30
CA GLY A 132 -11.50 -13.36 4.84
C GLY A 132 -10.76 -14.46 4.07
N TYR A 133 -9.90 -15.24 4.72
CA TYR A 133 -9.20 -16.36 4.08
C TYR A 133 -10.10 -17.59 3.87
N THR A 134 -9.74 -18.45 2.92
CA THR A 134 -10.54 -19.65 2.62
C THR A 134 -10.29 -20.80 3.59
N THR A 135 -9.04 -21.05 4.00
CA THR A 135 -8.70 -22.28 4.73
C THR A 135 -8.27 -22.06 6.18
N GLY A 136 -7.72 -20.88 6.51
CA GLY A 136 -7.15 -20.58 7.82
C GLY A 136 -5.83 -21.31 8.09
N LYS A 137 -5.18 -21.83 7.04
CA LYS A 137 -3.89 -22.54 7.08
C LYS A 137 -2.80 -21.80 6.30
N GLU A 138 -3.13 -20.63 5.79
CA GLU A 138 -2.23 -19.75 5.07
C GLU A 138 -1.13 -19.26 6.02
N THR A 139 0.10 -19.25 5.54
CA THR A 139 1.30 -18.91 6.31
C THR A 139 2.06 -17.81 5.59
N ALA A 140 2.82 -17.01 6.31
CA ALA A 140 3.59 -15.92 5.72
C ALA A 140 4.95 -16.36 5.15
N GLU A 141 4.99 -17.57 4.63
CA GLU A 141 6.18 -18.28 4.21
C GLU A 141 6.78 -17.72 2.89
N PRO A 142 8.02 -18.08 2.57
CA PRO A 142 9.05 -18.57 3.49
C PRO A 142 9.66 -17.45 4.36
N TRP A 143 9.30 -16.19 4.12
CA TRP A 143 9.92 -15.01 4.73
C TRP A 143 9.59 -14.85 6.22
N HIS A 144 8.40 -15.26 6.63
CA HIS A 144 7.93 -15.28 8.02
C HIS A 144 7.27 -16.63 8.32
N ALA A 145 8.01 -17.72 8.18
CA ALA A 145 7.44 -19.08 8.19
C ALA A 145 6.74 -19.50 9.50
N ALA A 146 6.98 -18.78 10.61
CA ALA A 146 6.29 -19.02 11.88
C ALA A 146 4.93 -18.32 11.98
N ASP A 147 4.67 -17.33 11.12
CA ASP A 147 3.47 -16.51 11.18
C ASP A 147 2.35 -17.13 10.36
N LEU A 148 1.16 -17.15 10.96
CA LEU A 148 -0.07 -17.47 10.26
C LEU A 148 -0.56 -16.23 9.53
N ALA A 149 -0.64 -16.30 8.20
CA ALA A 149 -1.05 -15.17 7.38
C ALA A 149 -2.49 -14.75 7.70
N ASN A 150 -3.36 -15.70 8.06
CA ASN A 150 -4.78 -15.44 8.32
C ASN A 150 -5.07 -14.59 9.58
N GLY A 151 -4.05 -14.27 10.39
CA GLY A 151 -4.19 -13.28 11.46
C GLY A 151 -4.32 -11.84 10.94
N GLN A 152 -3.95 -11.58 9.69
CA GLN A 152 -3.87 -10.24 9.09
C GLN A 152 -4.37 -10.26 7.64
N ASN A 153 -5.18 -9.30 7.23
CA ASN A 153 -5.72 -9.21 5.87
C ASN A 153 -5.98 -7.75 5.49
N GLY A 154 -5.68 -7.34 4.26
CA GLY A 154 -5.65 -5.92 4.00
C GLY A 154 -5.46 -5.55 2.55
N PHE A 155 -5.29 -4.24 2.35
CA PHE A 155 -4.97 -3.64 1.06
C PHE A 155 -4.52 -2.19 1.28
N TYR A 156 -3.97 -1.60 0.23
CA TYR A 156 -3.48 -0.22 0.23
C TYR A 156 -4.44 0.63 -0.57
N TRP A 157 -5.05 1.62 0.10
CA TRP A 157 -5.88 2.63 -0.56
C TRP A 157 -5.03 3.45 -1.50
N LEU A 158 -3.92 3.99 -0.98
CA LEU A 158 -2.91 4.76 -1.71
C LEU A 158 -1.68 4.95 -0.81
N THR A 159 -0.48 4.80 -1.37
CA THR A 159 0.79 4.96 -0.63
C THR A 159 1.85 5.56 -1.54
N ILE A 160 2.89 6.17 -0.96
CA ILE A 160 4.10 6.63 -1.64
C ILE A 160 5.29 5.82 -1.16
N LEU A 161 6.06 5.28 -2.10
CA LEU A 161 7.27 4.50 -1.87
C LEU A 161 8.51 5.25 -2.38
N ASP A 162 9.67 4.86 -1.85
CA ASP A 162 11.00 5.32 -2.25
C ASP A 162 11.63 4.51 -3.41
N ALA A 163 11.02 3.39 -3.75
CA ALA A 163 11.44 2.43 -4.76
C ALA A 163 10.28 2.07 -5.70
N MET A 164 10.62 1.54 -6.88
CA MET A 164 9.62 1.18 -7.89
C MET A 164 8.69 0.09 -7.36
N PRO A 165 7.37 0.34 -7.24
CA PRO A 165 6.46 -0.59 -6.61
C PRO A 165 6.24 -1.86 -7.44
N ARG A 166 6.17 -3.00 -6.77
CA ARG A 166 5.70 -4.29 -7.29
C ARG A 166 5.36 -5.19 -6.11
N PRO A 167 4.61 -6.28 -6.30
CA PRO A 167 4.36 -7.20 -5.19
C PRO A 167 5.67 -7.77 -4.63
N HIS A 168 5.80 -7.83 -3.31
CA HIS A 168 6.97 -8.30 -2.58
C HIS A 168 6.56 -9.00 -1.29
N ASN A 169 7.52 -9.64 -0.63
CA ASN A 169 7.34 -10.06 0.74
C ASN A 169 7.01 -8.86 1.64
N ASN A 170 6.29 -9.13 2.74
CA ASN A 170 5.89 -8.10 3.68
C ASN A 170 7.06 -7.19 4.14
N THR A 171 8.21 -7.77 4.50
CA THR A 171 9.35 -7.02 5.01
C THR A 171 9.83 -5.96 4.03
N TRP A 172 10.01 -6.29 2.75
CA TRP A 172 10.43 -5.29 1.75
C TRP A 172 9.51 -4.07 1.75
N ILE A 173 8.19 -4.29 1.69
CA ILE A 173 7.22 -3.21 1.66
C ILE A 173 7.28 -2.36 2.93
N HIS A 174 7.59 -2.92 4.10
CA HIS A 174 7.80 -2.17 5.34
C HIS A 174 9.02 -1.23 5.31
N HIS A 175 10.04 -1.51 4.51
CA HIS A 175 11.27 -0.70 4.40
C HIS A 175 11.22 0.36 3.29
N HIS A 176 10.23 0.30 2.41
CA HIS A 176 10.15 1.15 1.21
C HIS A 176 8.97 2.13 1.20
N ARG A 177 8.08 2.07 2.19
CA ARG A 177 6.98 3.05 2.38
C ARG A 177 7.52 4.38 2.92
N LYS A 178 7.05 5.51 2.38
CA LYS A 178 7.24 6.85 2.98
C LYS A 178 6.00 7.27 3.76
N VAL A 179 4.85 7.23 3.09
CA VAL A 179 3.53 7.54 3.66
C VAL A 179 2.48 6.59 3.12
N VAL A 180 1.48 6.26 3.92
CA VAL A 180 0.54 5.17 3.65
C VAL A 180 -0.87 5.54 4.07
N ILE A 181 -1.84 5.29 3.20
CA ILE A 181 -3.24 5.06 3.56
C ILE A 181 -3.51 3.57 3.26
N ASP A 182 -3.55 2.73 4.29
CA ASP A 182 -3.79 1.29 4.18
C ASP A 182 -4.88 0.81 5.16
N SER A 183 -5.25 -0.45 4.99
CA SER A 183 -6.08 -1.21 5.92
C SER A 183 -5.38 -2.53 6.18
N ASP A 184 -5.14 -2.84 7.45
CA ASP A 184 -4.74 -4.17 7.89
C ASP A 184 -5.74 -4.69 8.93
N ASN A 185 -6.73 -5.43 8.46
CA ASN A 185 -7.66 -6.14 9.32
C ASN A 185 -6.92 -7.22 10.11
N ASN A 186 -6.93 -7.16 11.44
CA ASN A 186 -6.08 -8.01 12.26
C ASN A 186 -6.80 -8.63 13.48
N THR A 187 -6.53 -9.91 13.72
CA THR A 187 -7.07 -10.68 14.85
C THR A 187 -5.98 -11.63 15.42
N PRO A 188 -5.63 -11.56 16.72
CA PRO A 188 -6.08 -10.57 17.69
C PRO A 188 -5.63 -9.15 17.30
N PRO A 189 -6.38 -8.11 17.70
CA PRO A 189 -6.03 -6.75 17.34
C PRO A 189 -4.70 -6.34 18.01
N TRP A 190 -3.79 -5.80 17.20
CA TRP A 190 -2.49 -5.27 17.62
C TRP A 190 -2.43 -3.72 17.55
N MET A 191 -3.46 -3.09 16.98
CA MET A 191 -3.57 -1.62 16.86
C MET A 191 -4.72 -1.05 17.68
N GLU A 192 -4.62 0.25 17.99
CA GLU A 192 -5.72 1.02 18.56
C GLU A 192 -6.48 1.80 17.48
N MET A 193 -7.75 2.11 17.75
CA MET A 193 -8.57 2.91 16.85
C MET A 193 -9.33 3.98 17.63
N TRP A 194 -9.39 5.20 17.07
CA TRP A 194 -10.19 6.27 17.63
C TRP A 194 -11.68 6.05 17.33
N ASN A 195 -12.49 5.86 18.36
CA ASN A 195 -13.93 5.63 18.22
C ASN A 195 -14.79 6.91 18.28
N GLY A 196 -14.15 8.08 18.28
CA GLY A 196 -14.80 9.38 18.52
C GLY A 196 -14.64 9.92 19.95
N SER A 197 -14.22 9.07 20.91
CA SER A 197 -14.08 9.45 22.32
C SER A 197 -12.81 8.93 23.01
N SER A 198 -12.35 7.73 22.64
CA SER A 198 -11.12 7.12 23.15
C SER A 198 -10.47 6.22 22.11
N PHE A 199 -9.20 5.91 22.34
CA PHE A 199 -8.50 4.82 21.65
C PHE A 199 -8.90 3.48 22.27
N ASN A 200 -9.21 2.52 21.40
CA ASN A 200 -9.56 1.15 21.81
C ASN A 200 -8.84 0.17 20.91
N LEU A 201 -8.33 -0.92 21.49
CA LEU A 201 -7.74 -2.01 20.73
C LEU A 201 -8.79 -2.59 19.78
N ASN A 202 -8.57 -2.46 18.47
CA ASN A 202 -9.55 -2.83 17.46
C ASN A 202 -8.86 -3.04 16.11
N GLY A 203 -9.08 -4.19 15.51
CA GLY A 203 -8.53 -4.58 14.22
C GLY A 203 -9.55 -4.70 13.10
N GLU A 204 -10.80 -4.32 13.36
CA GLU A 204 -11.88 -4.42 12.39
C GLU A 204 -11.85 -3.24 11.42
N GLN A 205 -11.53 -3.53 10.16
CA GLN A 205 -11.66 -2.62 9.01
C GLN A 205 -11.00 -1.27 9.26
N PRO A 206 -9.73 -1.22 9.72
CA PRO A 206 -9.09 0.03 10.06
C PRO A 206 -8.78 0.85 8.82
N ILE A 207 -8.79 2.17 8.96
CA ILE A 207 -8.12 3.08 8.03
C ILE A 207 -6.93 3.65 8.77
N MET A 208 -5.74 3.39 8.25
CA MET A 208 -4.52 4.00 8.74
C MET A 208 -4.15 5.20 7.86
N MET A 209 -3.51 6.18 8.47
CA MET A 209 -2.85 7.29 7.77
C MET A 209 -1.49 7.47 8.43
N ILE A 210 -0.44 6.97 7.81
CA ILE A 210 0.89 6.80 8.44
C ILE A 210 1.95 7.54 7.64
N ALA A 211 2.93 8.11 8.34
CA ALA A 211 4.25 8.39 7.79
C ALA A 211 5.30 7.54 8.53
N LEU A 212 6.38 7.13 7.87
CA LEU A 212 7.45 6.38 8.54
C LEU A 212 8.43 7.33 9.24
N ASP A 213 8.76 7.03 10.50
CA ASP A 213 9.69 7.81 11.33
C ASP A 213 11.15 7.44 11.03
N GLY A 214 11.85 8.32 10.32
CA GLY A 214 13.28 8.14 10.00
C GLY A 214 14.22 8.42 11.17
N THR A 215 13.73 8.87 12.33
CA THR A 215 14.58 9.21 13.51
C THR A 215 14.82 8.04 14.44
N GLN A 216 14.03 6.98 14.34
CA GLN A 216 14.08 5.84 15.25
C GLN A 216 14.83 4.65 14.64
N PRO A 217 15.37 3.75 15.48
CA PRO A 217 15.96 2.50 14.99
C PRO A 217 14.98 1.69 14.14
N VAL A 218 15.48 1.17 13.03
CA VAL A 218 14.71 0.33 12.10
C VAL A 218 14.60 -1.09 12.65
N SER A 219 13.40 -1.66 12.62
CA SER A 219 13.21 -3.09 12.84
C SER A 219 13.51 -3.86 11.56
N ASP A 220 14.32 -4.91 11.62
CA ASP A 220 14.60 -5.76 10.46
C ASP A 220 13.30 -6.27 9.81
N LEU A 221 12.32 -6.69 10.61
CA LEU A 221 11.08 -7.28 10.10
C LEU A 221 10.00 -6.24 9.77
N TYR A 222 9.91 -5.18 10.56
CA TYR A 222 8.78 -4.24 10.51
C TYR A 222 9.13 -2.85 9.95
N GLY A 223 10.39 -2.62 9.59
CA GLY A 223 10.86 -1.33 9.07
C GLY A 223 10.90 -0.24 10.14
N ASN A 224 10.78 1.01 9.70
CA ASN A 224 10.73 2.16 10.59
C ASN A 224 9.41 2.19 11.39
N PRO A 225 9.43 2.71 12.63
CA PRO A 225 8.21 2.96 13.39
C PRO A 225 7.25 3.93 12.69
N PHE A 226 5.98 3.85 13.07
CA PHE A 226 4.92 4.65 12.47
C PHE A 226 4.71 5.97 13.22
N LEU A 227 4.62 7.05 12.47
CA LEU A 227 3.90 8.26 12.86
C LEU A 227 2.46 8.10 12.37
N SER A 228 1.56 7.62 13.22
CA SER A 228 0.14 7.46 12.86
C SER A 228 -0.60 8.80 13.00
N TYR A 229 -1.48 9.15 12.07
CA TYR A 229 -2.42 10.26 12.26
C TYR A 229 -3.77 9.72 12.75
N SER A 230 -4.18 10.15 13.94
CA SER A 230 -5.49 9.79 14.50
C SER A 230 -5.95 10.83 15.54
N ALA A 231 -7.25 10.85 15.85
CA ALA A 231 -7.86 11.81 16.78
C ALA A 231 -7.50 13.29 16.49
N GLY A 232 -7.25 13.64 15.23
CA GLY A 232 -6.91 15.00 14.81
C GLY A 232 -5.43 15.39 14.92
N ALA A 233 -4.53 14.46 15.29
CA ALA A 233 -3.11 14.74 15.47
C ALA A 233 -2.21 13.57 15.07
N TRP A 234 -0.95 13.88 14.76
CA TRP A 234 0.11 12.87 14.69
C TRP A 234 0.36 12.29 16.08
N GLN A 235 0.42 10.98 16.15
CA GLN A 235 0.62 10.20 17.37
C GLN A 235 2.13 10.02 17.63
N PRO A 236 2.53 9.73 18.89
CA PRO A 236 3.90 9.38 19.20
C PRO A 236 4.43 8.26 18.28
N SER A 237 5.72 8.31 17.96
CA SER A 237 6.36 7.28 17.14
C SER A 237 6.19 5.89 17.74
N GLY A 238 5.71 4.95 16.93
CA GLY A 238 5.44 3.58 17.35
C GLY A 238 4.04 3.37 17.96
N ASP A 239 3.28 4.42 18.28
CA ASP A 239 1.86 4.30 18.63
C ASP A 239 1.08 4.02 17.34
N ILE A 240 0.66 2.77 17.14
CA ILE A 240 -0.07 2.38 15.94
C ILE A 240 -1.57 2.59 16.13
N ARG A 241 -2.09 3.63 15.50
CA ARG A 241 -3.45 4.15 15.72
C ARG A 241 -4.18 4.44 14.41
N ALA A 242 -5.23 3.69 14.14
CA ALA A 242 -6.13 3.94 13.03
C ALA A 242 -6.92 5.24 13.22
N VAL A 243 -7.18 5.96 12.13
CA VAL A 243 -7.96 7.20 12.14
C VAL A 243 -9.46 6.93 12.30
N ASP A 244 -9.95 5.82 11.74
CA ASP A 244 -11.34 5.37 11.79
C ASP A 244 -11.43 3.92 11.26
N SER A 245 -12.65 3.42 11.09
CA SER A 245 -12.97 2.16 10.40
C SER A 245 -13.81 2.41 9.15
N TYR A 246 -13.44 1.74 8.05
CA TYR A 246 -14.20 1.76 6.81
C TYR A 246 -15.41 0.81 6.89
N LEU A 247 -16.48 1.18 6.22
CA LEU A 247 -17.59 0.30 5.88
C LEU A 247 -17.28 -0.43 4.55
N PRO A 248 -17.43 -1.76 4.48
CA PRO A 248 -16.96 -2.56 3.35
C PRO A 248 -17.73 -2.37 2.05
N ASN A 249 -18.97 -1.85 2.08
CA ASN A 249 -19.83 -1.67 0.89
C ASN A 249 -19.99 -0.19 0.50
N GLU A 250 -18.98 0.63 0.76
CA GLU A 250 -18.97 2.07 0.48
C GLU A 250 -17.81 2.44 -0.45
N TRP A 251 -17.99 3.55 -1.17
CA TRP A 251 -16.92 4.21 -1.92
C TRP A 251 -16.25 5.28 -1.05
N TYR A 252 -14.93 5.41 -1.20
CA TYR A 252 -14.11 6.45 -0.59
C TYR A 252 -13.30 7.16 -1.67
N SER A 253 -12.93 8.41 -1.40
CA SER A 253 -11.93 9.13 -2.18
C SER A 253 -10.67 9.28 -1.34
N ALA A 254 -9.55 8.81 -1.87
CA ALA A 254 -8.24 8.92 -1.24
C ALA A 254 -7.31 9.78 -2.10
N SER A 255 -6.45 10.58 -1.46
CA SER A 255 -5.44 11.38 -2.18
C SER A 255 -4.18 11.58 -1.36
N ILE A 256 -3.04 11.61 -2.05
CA ILE A 256 -1.76 12.05 -1.49
C ILE A 256 -1.19 13.18 -2.36
N GLU A 257 -0.84 14.29 -1.73
CA GLU A 257 -0.31 15.49 -2.37
C GLU A 257 1.06 15.85 -1.80
N ARG A 258 2.06 16.07 -2.66
CA ARG A 258 3.37 16.62 -2.30
C ARG A 258 3.50 18.04 -2.85
N ALA A 259 3.67 19.00 -1.97
CA ALA A 259 3.95 20.38 -2.32
C ALA A 259 4.66 21.11 -1.16
N ASP A 260 5.59 22.01 -1.51
CA ASP A 260 6.23 22.95 -0.58
C ASP A 260 6.82 22.28 0.67
N GLY A 261 7.51 21.15 0.48
CA GLY A 261 8.14 20.37 1.57
C GLY A 261 7.17 19.57 2.44
N LYS A 262 5.89 19.53 2.08
CA LYS A 262 4.83 18.83 2.82
C LYS A 262 4.21 17.71 2.01
N LEU A 263 3.79 16.67 2.72
CA LEU A 263 2.87 15.65 2.23
C LEU A 263 1.52 15.83 2.91
N THR A 264 0.45 15.82 2.12
CA THR A 264 -0.93 15.84 2.59
C THR A 264 -1.64 14.57 2.18
N MET A 265 -2.05 13.76 3.15
CA MET A 265 -2.92 12.61 2.94
C MET A 265 -4.36 13.01 3.24
N ARG A 266 -5.30 12.63 2.38
CA ARG A 266 -6.74 12.80 2.62
C ARG A 266 -7.50 11.53 2.29
N ILE A 267 -8.50 11.23 3.10
CA ILE A 267 -9.51 10.20 2.79
C ILE A 267 -10.89 10.73 3.16
N SER A 268 -11.84 10.60 2.24
CA SER A 268 -13.21 11.08 2.38
C SER A 268 -14.21 9.96 2.12
N GLY A 269 -15.26 9.89 2.92
CA GLY A 269 -16.31 8.89 2.77
C GLY A 269 -17.17 8.80 4.02
N ARG A 270 -17.92 7.70 4.14
CA ARG A 270 -18.72 7.38 5.32
C ARG A 270 -18.00 6.36 6.18
N PHE A 271 -17.52 6.79 7.33
CA PHE A 271 -16.79 5.95 8.27
C PHE A 271 -17.67 5.46 9.43
N LYS A 272 -17.26 4.37 10.08
CA LYS A 272 -17.98 3.75 11.19
C LYS A 272 -18.17 4.71 12.37
N TYR A 273 -17.11 5.42 12.76
CA TYR A 273 -17.15 6.32 13.94
C TYR A 273 -17.29 7.79 13.55
N GLY A 274 -16.61 8.20 12.48
CA GLY A 274 -16.62 9.59 12.01
C GLY A 274 -17.86 9.99 11.20
N GLY A 275 -18.69 9.04 10.75
CA GLY A 275 -19.78 9.33 9.82
C GLY A 275 -19.26 9.84 8.48
N VAL A 276 -20.02 10.72 7.81
CA VAL A 276 -19.60 11.33 6.53
C VAL A 276 -18.65 12.50 6.80
N ARG A 277 -17.39 12.35 6.40
CA ARG A 277 -16.38 13.41 6.58
C ARG A 277 -15.15 13.20 5.70
N THR A 278 -14.20 14.11 5.84
CA THR A 278 -12.83 14.00 5.32
C THR A 278 -11.85 14.00 6.49
N TYR A 279 -10.93 13.05 6.49
CA TYR A 279 -9.71 13.09 7.31
C TYR A 279 -8.58 13.71 6.50
N THR A 280 -7.78 14.56 7.11
CA THR A 280 -6.65 15.24 6.46
C THR A 280 -5.46 15.26 7.40
N ALA A 281 -4.39 14.58 7.00
CA ALA A 281 -3.11 14.60 7.70
C ALA A 281 -2.09 15.37 6.87
N VAL A 282 -1.42 16.34 7.48
CA VAL A 282 -0.35 17.12 6.83
C VAL A 282 0.92 16.92 7.62
N VAL A 283 1.99 16.48 6.95
CA VAL A 283 3.32 16.33 7.54
C VAL A 283 4.31 17.22 6.81
N ASP A 284 5.07 18.01 7.57
CA ASP A 284 6.31 18.61 7.08
C ASP A 284 7.38 17.51 7.08
N MET A 285 7.78 17.07 5.89
CA MET A 285 8.55 15.84 5.75
C MET A 285 9.93 15.98 6.38
N ALA A 286 10.57 17.13 6.20
CA ALA A 286 11.91 17.37 6.72
C ALA A 286 11.89 17.60 8.23
N ALA A 287 10.88 18.32 8.75
CA ALA A 287 10.76 18.55 10.18
C ALA A 287 10.40 17.28 10.96
N ALA A 288 9.61 16.38 10.36
CA ALA A 288 9.27 15.09 10.95
C ALA A 288 10.27 13.97 10.60
N CYS A 289 11.31 14.26 9.81
CA CYS A 289 12.23 13.27 9.26
C CYS A 289 11.51 12.04 8.68
N VAL A 290 10.50 12.28 7.83
CA VAL A 290 9.80 11.20 7.14
C VAL A 290 10.82 10.37 6.36
N TRP A 291 10.77 9.05 6.53
CA TRP A 291 11.71 8.12 5.91
C TRP A 291 11.90 8.43 4.42
N HIS A 292 13.16 8.60 4.01
CA HIS A 292 13.55 8.85 2.63
C HIS A 292 12.76 9.97 1.92
N PHE A 293 12.39 11.04 2.64
CA PHE A 293 11.59 12.11 2.04
C PHE A 293 12.27 12.84 0.88
N ASN A 294 13.61 12.82 0.83
CA ASN A 294 14.38 13.64 -0.08
C ASN A 294 14.40 13.04 -1.49
N GLN A 295 13.85 13.76 -2.47
CA GLN A 295 13.89 13.42 -3.89
C GLN A 295 15.16 13.93 -4.58
N THR A 296 15.85 14.87 -3.93
CA THR A 296 17.15 15.39 -4.34
C THR A 296 18.14 15.32 -3.18
N VAL A 297 19.43 15.43 -3.48
CA VAL A 297 20.46 15.41 -2.43
C VAL A 297 20.37 16.67 -1.56
N GLU A 298 19.96 17.80 -2.15
CA GLU A 298 19.84 19.11 -1.51
C GLU A 298 18.70 19.15 -0.48
N GLU A 299 17.68 18.31 -0.65
CA GLU A 299 16.59 18.16 0.31
C GLU A 299 17.03 17.42 1.58
N GLN A 300 18.11 16.63 1.54
CA GLN A 300 18.58 15.84 2.68
C GLN A 300 18.94 16.76 3.86
N ARG A 301 18.48 16.38 5.05
CA ARG A 301 18.82 17.07 6.31
C ARG A 301 19.71 16.18 7.16
N ALA A 302 20.86 16.72 7.58
CA ALA A 302 21.80 15.99 8.42
C ALA A 302 21.19 15.46 9.72
N ALA A 303 20.18 16.15 10.27
CA ALA A 303 19.47 15.72 11.48
C ALA A 303 18.59 14.47 11.29
N CYS A 304 18.25 14.11 10.04
CA CYS A 304 17.46 12.94 9.70
C CYS A 304 18.30 11.77 9.16
N ALA A 305 19.61 11.97 8.93
CA ALA A 305 20.46 10.97 8.31
C ALA A 305 20.78 9.84 9.31
N GLY A 306 20.54 8.59 8.89
CA GLY A 306 20.86 7.36 9.61
C GLY A 306 21.75 6.42 8.78
N PRO A 307 22.23 5.30 9.33
CA PRO A 307 23.07 4.34 8.60
C PRO A 307 22.39 3.78 7.34
N ASP A 308 21.06 3.63 7.39
CA ASP A 308 20.22 3.15 6.29
C ASP A 308 19.78 4.26 5.33
N TRP A 309 20.20 5.51 5.58
CA TRP A 309 19.98 6.69 4.74
C TRP A 309 21.33 7.36 4.42
N PRO A 310 22.07 6.82 3.43
CA PRO A 310 23.43 7.29 3.12
C PRO A 310 23.48 8.79 2.79
N ALA A 311 24.56 9.45 3.19
CA ALA A 311 24.80 10.83 2.80
C ALA A 311 24.92 10.94 1.27
N GLY A 312 24.24 11.91 0.66
CA GLY A 312 24.26 12.10 -0.78
C GLY A 312 23.32 11.17 -1.55
N SER A 313 22.42 10.45 -0.87
CA SER A 313 21.35 9.69 -1.54
C SER A 313 20.17 10.59 -1.88
N ALA A 314 19.35 10.13 -2.82
CA ALA A 314 18.07 10.73 -3.17
C ALA A 314 17.11 9.60 -3.58
N PHE A 315 15.83 9.77 -3.29
CA PHE A 315 14.83 8.72 -3.40
C PHE A 315 13.63 9.20 -4.21
N PRO A 316 13.36 8.62 -5.38
CA PRO A 316 12.17 8.97 -6.16
C PRO A 316 10.90 8.70 -5.37
N ASP A 317 9.82 9.38 -5.74
CA ASP A 317 8.49 9.04 -5.22
C ASP A 317 7.77 8.18 -6.25
N TRP A 318 7.16 7.10 -5.79
CA TRP A 318 6.27 6.27 -6.59
C TRP A 318 4.97 6.05 -5.83
N PHE A 319 3.81 6.27 -6.44
CA PHE A 319 2.58 5.81 -5.81
C PHE A 319 2.32 4.34 -6.10
N MET A 320 1.63 3.67 -5.19
CA MET A 320 0.91 2.43 -5.52
C MET A 320 -0.43 2.35 -4.79
N PHE A 321 -1.31 1.52 -5.33
CA PHE A 321 -2.54 1.04 -4.66
C PHE A 321 -2.77 -0.43 -5.05
N GLY A 322 -3.52 -1.16 -4.22
CA GLY A 322 -3.77 -2.60 -4.40
C GLY A 322 -3.20 -3.46 -3.27
N ASP A 323 -2.86 -4.70 -3.60
CA ASP A 323 -2.25 -5.66 -2.68
C ASP A 323 -0.77 -5.87 -3.07
N PRO A 324 0.17 -5.39 -2.25
CA PRO A 324 1.59 -5.55 -2.51
C PRO A 324 2.19 -6.83 -1.91
N HIS A 325 1.47 -7.63 -1.14
CA HIS A 325 2.09 -8.69 -0.35
C HIS A 325 1.98 -10.05 -1.02
N ASN A 326 3.12 -10.67 -1.33
CA ASN A 326 3.16 -11.99 -1.97
C ASN A 326 3.16 -13.17 -0.97
N ASN A 327 2.93 -12.88 0.31
CA ASN A 327 2.86 -13.84 1.41
C ASN A 327 1.74 -13.52 2.42
N TYR A 328 0.88 -12.56 2.11
CA TYR A 328 -0.28 -12.17 2.90
C TYR A 328 -1.42 -11.80 1.95
N TYR A 329 -2.59 -11.63 2.56
CA TYR A 329 -3.80 -11.03 2.00
C TYR A 329 -4.54 -11.89 0.98
N GLN A 330 -5.84 -12.08 1.24
CA GLN A 330 -6.71 -12.81 0.33
C GLN A 330 -8.03 -12.07 0.24
N GLY A 331 -8.44 -11.72 -0.97
CA GLY A 331 -9.59 -10.85 -1.14
C GLY A 331 -9.67 -10.12 -2.46
N TYR A 332 -10.44 -9.03 -2.45
CA TYR A 332 -10.51 -8.09 -3.56
C TYR A 332 -10.92 -6.70 -3.09
N VAL A 333 -10.65 -5.69 -3.92
CA VAL A 333 -11.11 -4.31 -3.73
C VAL A 333 -11.23 -3.64 -5.10
N TYR A 334 -12.04 -2.59 -5.17
CA TYR A 334 -12.31 -1.87 -6.42
C TYR A 334 -11.71 -0.48 -6.39
N TYR A 335 -11.26 -0.02 -7.56
CA TYR A 335 -10.67 1.29 -7.80
C TYR A 335 -11.32 1.94 -9.02
N ASP A 336 -11.40 3.27 -8.97
CA ASP A 336 -11.96 4.08 -10.04
C ASP A 336 -11.35 5.49 -10.01
N ASP A 337 -11.52 6.26 -11.09
CA ASP A 337 -11.17 7.69 -11.20
C ASP A 337 -9.75 8.01 -10.71
N VAL A 338 -8.76 7.25 -11.18
CA VAL A 338 -7.36 7.45 -10.82
C VAL A 338 -6.84 8.67 -11.56
N GLN A 339 -6.30 9.63 -10.83
CA GLN A 339 -5.78 10.88 -11.38
C GLN A 339 -4.38 11.18 -10.85
N LEU A 340 -3.52 11.66 -11.72
CA LEU A 340 -2.23 12.26 -11.37
C LEU A 340 -2.18 13.68 -11.90
N GLU A 341 -2.18 14.64 -10.99
CA GLU A 341 -1.99 16.05 -11.28
C GLU A 341 -0.56 16.44 -10.95
N THR A 342 0.08 17.18 -11.87
CA THR A 342 1.44 17.66 -11.71
C THR A 342 1.53 19.13 -12.06
N TRP A 343 2.40 19.86 -11.37
CA TRP A 343 2.66 21.27 -11.65
C TRP A 343 4.14 21.58 -11.48
N THR A 344 4.59 22.56 -12.25
CA THR A 344 5.92 23.15 -12.12
C THR A 344 5.83 24.40 -11.25
N ASP A 345 6.95 24.77 -10.65
CA ASP A 345 7.11 26.10 -10.05
C ASP A 345 7.09 27.24 -11.07
#